data_AF-A0A914XXU1-F1
#
_entry.id   AF-A0A914XXU1-F1
#
_cell.length_a   1.000
_cell.length_b   1.000
_cell.length_c   1.000
_cell.angle_alpha   90.00
_cell.angle_beta   90.00
_cell.angle_gamma   90.00
#
_symmetry.space_group_name_H-M   'P 1'
#
loop_
_entity.id
_entity.type
_entity.pdbx_description
1 polymer ?
#
loop_
_entity_poly.entity_id
_entity_poly.type
_entity_poly.pdbx_seq_one_letter_code
_entity_poly.pdbx_strand_id
1 'polypeptide(L)'
;MGGSAGGMLMGVAINQRPELFHGVIAQVPFVDVVTTMLDESIPLTTGEFEEWGNPQDPQYYEYMKSYSPYDNVTAQAYPHLLVTTGLHDSQVQYWEPAKWVAKLRELKTDDHLLLLCTDMDSGHGGKSGRFKSYEGVAMEYAFLVALAQGTLPATPAD
;
A
#
# COMPACT_ATOMS: atom_id res chain seq x y z
N MET A 1 -9.54 -5.21 -0.08
CA MET A 1 -8.93 -4.51 1.07
C MET A 1 -7.99 -5.48 1.75
N GLY A 2 -6.80 -5.01 2.12
CA GLY A 2 -5.81 -5.82 2.85
C GLY A 2 -4.81 -4.91 3.55
N GLY A 3 -4.27 -5.38 4.67
CA GLY A 3 -3.32 -4.60 5.47
C GLY A 3 -2.05 -5.36 5.83
N SER A 4 -0.95 -4.63 6.08
CA SER A 4 0.38 -5.22 6.36
C SER A 4 0.85 -6.12 5.21
N ALA A 5 1.16 -7.39 5.45
CA ALA A 5 1.39 -8.39 4.40
C ALA A 5 0.17 -8.58 3.45
N GLY A 6 -1.06 -8.38 3.95
CA GLY A 6 -2.25 -8.31 3.10
C GLY A 6 -2.27 -7.05 2.22
N GLY A 7 -1.54 -6.00 2.58
CA GLY A 7 -1.31 -4.83 1.75
C GLY A 7 -0.36 -5.11 0.58
N MET A 8 0.64 -5.99 0.80
CA MET A 8 1.47 -6.53 -0.29
C MET A 8 0.60 -7.24 -1.32
N LEU A 9 -0.31 -8.11 -0.87
CA LEU A 9 -1.28 -8.79 -1.75
C LEU A 9 -2.08 -7.79 -2.59
N MET A 10 -2.56 -6.69 -2.00
CA MET A 10 -3.27 -5.66 -2.74
C MET A 10 -2.37 -5.01 -3.80
N GLY A 11 -1.13 -4.66 -3.45
CA GLY A 11 -0.16 -4.08 -4.38
C GLY A 11 0.17 -5.00 -5.56
N VAL A 12 0.42 -6.29 -5.30
CA VAL A 12 0.65 -7.30 -6.35
C VAL A 12 -0.57 -7.42 -7.26
N ALA A 13 -1.77 -7.55 -6.67
CA ALA A 13 -3.00 -7.75 -7.42
C ALA A 13 -3.30 -6.60 -8.38
N ILE A 14 -3.09 -5.34 -7.96
CA ILE A 14 -3.35 -4.18 -8.83
C ILE A 14 -2.25 -3.95 -9.86
N ASN A 15 -1.03 -4.44 -9.66
CA ASN A 15 -0.03 -4.45 -10.72
C ASN A 15 -0.38 -5.49 -11.80
N GLN A 16 -0.80 -6.68 -11.40
CA GLN A 16 -1.01 -7.80 -12.33
C GLN A 16 -2.34 -7.72 -13.07
N ARG A 17 -3.43 -7.39 -12.37
CA ARG A 17 -4.81 -7.45 -12.89
C ARG A 17 -5.64 -6.24 -12.40
N PRO A 18 -5.19 -4.99 -12.67
CA PRO A 18 -5.87 -3.79 -12.18
C PRO A 18 -7.34 -3.70 -12.60
N GLU A 19 -7.68 -4.20 -13.79
CA GLU A 19 -9.01 -4.12 -14.39
C GLU A 19 -10.08 -4.94 -13.66
N LEU A 20 -9.67 -5.84 -12.76
CA LEU A 20 -10.61 -6.63 -11.95
C LEU A 20 -11.17 -5.85 -10.76
N PHE A 21 -10.62 -4.67 -10.47
CA PHE A 21 -10.98 -3.90 -9.28
C PHE A 21 -11.47 -2.52 -9.67
N HIS A 22 -12.61 -2.11 -9.12
CA HIS A 22 -13.06 -0.72 -9.22
C HIS A 22 -12.36 0.15 -8.16
N GLY A 23 -12.22 -0.36 -6.93
CA GLY A 23 -11.56 0.34 -5.83
C GLY A 23 -10.82 -0.62 -4.89
N VAL A 24 -9.68 -0.17 -4.37
CA VAL A 24 -8.81 -0.92 -3.46
C VAL A 24 -8.46 -0.08 -2.24
N ILE A 25 -8.34 -0.74 -1.10
CA ILE A 25 -7.80 -0.16 0.14
C ILE A 25 -6.59 -1.00 0.54
N ALA A 26 -5.45 -0.33 0.73
CA ALA A 26 -4.20 -0.91 1.18
C ALA A 26 -3.80 -0.25 2.51
N GLN A 27 -3.88 -1.00 3.61
CA GLN A 27 -3.64 -0.48 4.96
C GLN A 27 -2.23 -0.80 5.41
N VAL A 28 -1.44 0.18 5.84
CA VAL A 28 -0.03 0.00 6.26
C VAL A 28 0.71 -1.02 5.37
N PRO A 29 0.69 -0.86 4.03
CA PRO A 29 0.98 -1.98 3.13
C PRO A 29 2.49 -2.20 2.95
N PHE A 30 2.95 -3.44 3.13
CA PHE A 30 4.32 -3.85 2.79
C PHE A 30 4.46 -3.89 1.27
N VAL A 31 5.20 -2.95 0.67
CA VAL A 31 5.19 -2.74 -0.79
C VAL A 31 6.57 -2.52 -1.39
N ASP A 32 7.58 -2.16 -0.59
CA ASP A 32 8.96 -1.97 -1.03
C ASP A 32 9.81 -3.21 -0.70
N VAL A 33 9.29 -4.37 -1.11
CA VAL A 33 9.72 -5.70 -0.62
C VAL A 33 11.22 -5.91 -0.82
N VAL A 34 11.74 -5.66 -2.02
CA VAL A 34 13.16 -5.90 -2.33
C VAL A 34 14.07 -4.95 -1.55
N THR A 35 13.76 -3.65 -1.54
CA THR A 35 14.60 -2.65 -0.88
C THR A 35 14.62 -2.88 0.64
N THR A 36 13.45 -3.08 1.25
CA THR A 36 13.32 -3.31 2.70
C THR A 36 14.03 -4.60 3.10
N MET A 37 13.82 -5.70 2.36
CA MET A 37 14.41 -7.00 2.72
C MET A 37 15.91 -7.10 2.45
N LEU A 38 16.51 -6.16 1.72
CA LEU A 38 17.96 -6.05 1.57
C LEU A 38 18.63 -5.34 2.76
N ASP A 39 17.88 -4.62 3.60
CA ASP A 39 18.40 -3.82 4.70
C ASP A 39 18.07 -4.45 6.07
N GLU A 40 19.07 -5.11 6.64
CA GLU A 40 18.97 -5.75 7.97
C GLU A 40 18.82 -4.76 9.13
N SER A 41 19.03 -3.45 8.91
CA SER A 41 18.85 -2.42 9.94
C SER A 41 17.39 -2.05 10.16
N ILE A 42 16.51 -2.38 9.22
CA ILE A 42 15.07 -2.16 9.34
C ILE A 42 14.47 -3.24 10.27
N PRO A 43 13.62 -2.87 11.24
CA PRO A 43 12.95 -3.84 12.10
C PRO A 43 12.23 -4.93 11.30
N LEU A 44 12.20 -6.16 11.85
CA LEU A 44 11.58 -7.37 11.29
C LEU A 44 12.32 -8.03 10.10
N THR A 45 13.08 -7.29 9.27
CA THR A 45 13.73 -7.83 8.05
C THR A 45 14.41 -9.18 8.26
N THR A 46 15.29 -9.29 9.27
CA THR A 46 16.04 -10.53 9.52
C THR A 46 15.17 -11.69 9.98
N GLY A 47 14.10 -11.41 10.72
CA GLY A 47 13.12 -12.42 11.13
C GLY A 47 12.21 -12.87 9.99
N GLU A 48 11.98 -12.00 9.01
CA GLU A 48 11.11 -12.29 7.86
C GLU A 48 11.81 -13.03 6.72
N PHE A 49 13.13 -13.26 6.81
CA PHE A 49 13.85 -14.12 5.85
C PHE A 49 13.28 -15.54 5.78
N GLU A 50 12.75 -16.06 6.89
CA GLU A 50 12.13 -17.39 6.92
C GLU A 50 10.75 -17.42 6.23
N GLU A 51 10.10 -16.26 6.06
CA GLU A 51 8.79 -16.13 5.40
C GLU A 51 8.94 -15.83 3.90
N TRP A 52 9.69 -14.78 3.55
CA TRP A 52 9.79 -14.29 2.17
C TRP A 52 11.04 -14.78 1.41
N GLY A 53 12.08 -15.18 2.15
CA GLY A 53 13.43 -15.38 1.63
C GLY A 53 14.37 -14.20 1.91
N ASN A 54 15.67 -14.44 1.76
CA ASN A 54 16.71 -13.42 1.93
C ASN A 54 17.20 -12.96 0.54
N PRO A 55 16.91 -11.72 0.08
CA PRO A 55 17.30 -11.23 -1.23
C PRO A 55 18.80 -10.93 -1.39
N GLN A 56 19.63 -11.16 -0.37
CA GLN A 56 21.08 -11.25 -0.57
C GLN A 56 21.48 -12.49 -1.38
N ASP A 57 20.65 -13.53 -1.38
CA ASP A 57 20.75 -14.63 -2.34
C ASP A 57 20.12 -14.20 -3.68
N PRO A 58 20.85 -14.28 -4.82
CA PRO A 58 20.31 -13.95 -6.13
C PRO A 58 19.02 -14.68 -6.51
N GLN A 59 18.82 -15.93 -6.05
CA GLN A 59 17.60 -16.68 -6.32
C GLN A 59 16.38 -16.02 -5.68
N TYR A 60 16.48 -15.62 -4.41
CA TYR A 60 15.40 -14.94 -3.71
C TYR A 60 15.24 -13.51 -4.22
N TYR A 61 16.33 -12.81 -4.54
CA TYR A 61 16.26 -11.46 -5.14
C TYR A 61 15.38 -11.45 -6.40
N GLU A 62 15.68 -12.32 -7.37
CA GLU A 62 14.93 -12.35 -8.63
C GLU A 62 13.47 -12.77 -8.41
N TYR A 63 13.21 -13.73 -7.52
CA TYR A 63 11.86 -14.16 -7.20
C TYR A 63 11.05 -13.05 -6.51
N MET A 64 11.61 -12.39 -5.50
CA MET A 64 10.98 -11.28 -4.78
C MET A 64 10.72 -10.09 -5.70
N LYS A 65 11.71 -9.75 -6.54
CA LYS A 65 11.58 -8.68 -7.53
C LYS A 65 10.49 -8.95 -8.56
N SER A 66 10.19 -10.21 -8.87
CA SER A 66 9.12 -10.55 -9.81
C SER A 66 7.72 -10.16 -9.33
N TYR A 67 7.52 -9.97 -8.02
CA TYR A 67 6.22 -9.58 -7.46
C TYR A 67 6.24 -8.29 -6.63
N SER A 68 7.39 -7.82 -6.15
CA SER A 68 7.50 -6.63 -5.30
C SER A 68 6.65 -5.45 -5.84
N PRO A 69 5.63 -4.97 -5.09
CA PRO A 69 4.68 -4.01 -5.63
C PRO A 69 5.32 -2.71 -6.11
N TYR A 70 6.29 -2.17 -5.37
CA TYR A 70 6.99 -0.94 -5.74
C TYR A 70 7.83 -1.11 -7.01
N ASP A 71 8.53 -2.23 -7.14
CA ASP A 71 9.40 -2.50 -8.29
C ASP A 71 8.61 -2.72 -9.59
N ASN A 72 7.38 -3.24 -9.48
CA ASN A 72 6.53 -3.61 -10.61
C ASN A 72 5.44 -2.59 -10.96
N VAL A 73 5.54 -1.35 -10.46
CA VAL A 73 4.68 -0.26 -10.96
C VAL A 73 5.10 0.08 -12.40
N THR A 74 4.13 0.06 -13.31
CA THR A 74 4.32 0.35 -14.74
C THR A 74 3.35 1.43 -15.24
N ALA A 75 3.55 1.90 -16.47
CA ALA A 75 2.61 2.81 -17.10
C ALA A 75 1.35 2.07 -17.55
N GLN A 76 0.32 2.07 -16.70
CA GLN A 76 -0.99 1.44 -16.94
C GLN A 76 -2.09 2.13 -16.12
N ALA A 77 -3.35 1.77 -16.39
CA ALA A 77 -4.47 2.19 -15.56
C ALA A 77 -4.51 1.39 -14.25
N TYR A 78 -4.69 2.07 -13.13
CA TYR A 78 -4.83 1.48 -11.79
C TYR A 78 -6.22 1.76 -11.22
N PRO A 79 -6.76 0.94 -10.29
CA PRO A 79 -8.05 1.21 -9.67
C PRO A 79 -8.01 2.47 -8.80
N HIS A 80 -9.19 2.96 -8.39
CA HIS A 80 -9.26 3.93 -7.30
C HIS A 80 -8.58 3.33 -6.05
N LEU A 81 -7.68 4.07 -5.41
CA LEU A 81 -6.86 3.53 -4.34
C LEU A 81 -6.82 4.48 -3.12
N LEU A 82 -7.14 3.91 -1.97
CA LEU A 82 -6.89 4.51 -0.66
C LEU A 82 -5.76 3.75 0.02
N VAL A 83 -4.66 4.44 0.28
CA VAL A 83 -3.52 3.91 1.05
C VAL A 83 -3.51 4.57 2.42
N THR A 84 -3.42 3.76 3.49
CA THR A 84 -3.23 4.27 4.84
C THR A 84 -1.85 3.87 5.38
N THR A 85 -1.28 4.71 6.24
CA THR A 85 -0.03 4.40 6.95
C THR A 85 0.06 5.20 8.25
N GLY A 86 1.02 4.87 9.12
CA GLY A 86 1.30 5.59 10.35
C GLY A 86 2.76 6.03 10.41
N LEU A 87 3.03 7.28 10.81
CA LEU A 87 4.38 7.83 10.89
C LEU A 87 5.28 7.01 11.84
N HIS A 88 4.70 6.44 12.89
CA HIS A 88 5.41 5.67 13.91
C HIS A 88 5.20 4.15 13.76
N ASP A 89 4.87 3.70 12.55
CA ASP A 89 4.69 2.27 12.28
C ASP A 89 6.03 1.52 12.38
N SER A 90 6.08 0.54 13.29
CA SER A 90 7.26 -0.27 13.57
C SER A 90 7.30 -1.59 12.81
N GLN A 91 6.26 -1.93 12.04
CA GLN A 91 6.19 -3.17 11.25
C GLN A 91 6.38 -2.86 9.76
N VAL A 92 5.63 -1.90 9.23
CA VAL A 92 5.79 -1.42 7.85
C VAL A 92 6.14 0.05 7.90
N GLN A 93 7.34 0.38 7.44
CA GLN A 93 7.84 1.74 7.57
C GLN A 93 7.06 2.71 6.69
N TYR A 94 6.70 3.88 7.21
CA TYR A 94 5.77 4.82 6.55
C TYR A 94 6.23 5.25 5.14
N TRP A 95 7.53 5.21 4.88
CA TRP A 95 8.08 5.58 3.58
C TRP A 95 7.77 4.57 2.48
N GLU A 96 7.49 3.30 2.80
CA GLU A 96 7.12 2.31 1.79
C GLU A 96 5.83 2.71 1.04
N PRO A 97 4.66 2.89 1.72
CA PRO A 97 3.46 3.38 1.06
C PRO A 97 3.62 4.79 0.49
N ALA A 98 4.44 5.67 1.11
CA ALA A 98 4.68 7.00 0.58
C ALA A 98 5.41 6.97 -0.78
N LYS A 99 6.50 6.20 -0.88
CA LYS A 99 7.25 5.97 -2.14
C LYS A 99 6.36 5.33 -3.19
N TRP A 100 5.57 4.33 -2.78
CA TRP A 100 4.69 3.61 -3.68
C TRP A 100 3.59 4.49 -4.27
N VAL A 101 2.92 5.29 -3.44
CA VAL A 101 1.93 6.27 -3.92
C VAL A 101 2.57 7.31 -4.84
N ALA A 102 3.77 7.80 -4.51
CA ALA A 102 4.47 8.76 -5.38
C ALA A 102 4.76 8.17 -6.77
N LYS A 103 5.30 6.94 -6.84
CA LYS A 103 5.58 6.24 -8.10
C LYS A 103 4.31 5.91 -8.89
N LEU A 104 3.24 5.51 -8.20
CA LEU A 104 1.93 5.30 -8.84
C LEU A 104 1.41 6.59 -9.47
N ARG A 105 1.51 7.74 -8.79
CA ARG A 105 1.11 9.04 -9.37
C ARG A 105 1.94 9.45 -10.58
N GLU A 106 3.22 9.12 -10.57
CA GLU A 106 4.13 9.39 -11.68
C GLU A 106 3.78 8.56 -12.94
N LEU A 107 3.42 7.29 -12.75
CA LEU A 107 3.35 6.33 -13.87
C LEU A 107 1.92 5.97 -14.31
N LYS A 108 0.90 6.09 -13.45
CA LYS A 108 -0.47 5.73 -13.80
C LYS A 108 -0.97 6.52 -15.02
N THR A 109 -1.80 5.90 -15.85
CA THR A 109 -2.31 6.51 -17.09
C THR A 109 -3.79 6.90 -17.04
N ASP A 110 -4.42 6.72 -15.89
CA ASP A 110 -5.84 7.01 -15.65
C ASP A 110 -6.01 8.14 -14.62
N ASP A 111 -7.21 8.72 -14.56
CA ASP A 111 -7.55 9.81 -13.65
C ASP A 111 -8.25 9.33 -12.36
N HIS A 112 -8.16 8.03 -12.03
CA HIS A 112 -8.78 7.51 -10.80
C HIS A 112 -8.12 8.09 -9.54
N LEU A 113 -8.97 8.31 -8.54
CA LEU A 113 -8.60 8.82 -7.23
C LEU A 113 -7.51 7.97 -6.55
N LEU A 114 -6.42 8.61 -6.14
CA LEU A 114 -5.29 8.00 -5.43
C LEU A 114 -4.93 8.80 -4.18
N LEU A 115 -5.32 8.28 -3.02
CA LEU A 115 -5.15 8.93 -1.71
C LEU A 115 -4.09 8.24 -0.87
N LEU A 116 -3.32 9.06 -0.15
CA LEU A 116 -2.47 8.63 0.96
C LEU A 116 -2.95 9.30 2.23
N CYS A 117 -3.43 8.51 3.18
CA CYS A 117 -3.79 8.96 4.52
C CYS A 117 -2.71 8.53 5.49
N THR A 118 -1.90 9.49 5.96
CA THR A 118 -0.86 9.22 6.96
C THR A 118 -1.37 9.68 8.32
N ASP A 119 -1.42 8.75 9.26
CA ASP A 119 -1.61 9.08 10.66
C ASP A 119 -0.29 9.57 11.25
N MET A 120 -0.26 10.82 11.70
CA MET A 120 0.96 11.45 12.20
C MET A 120 1.28 11.08 13.66
N ASP A 121 0.34 10.45 14.37
CA ASP A 121 0.45 10.13 15.80
C ASP A 121 0.57 8.62 16.08
N SER A 122 0.25 7.78 15.10
CA SER A 122 0.01 6.34 15.30
C SER A 122 1.05 5.44 14.63
N GLY A 123 1.15 4.20 15.13
CA GLY A 123 1.93 3.12 14.53
C GLY A 123 1.07 2.08 13.81
N HIS A 124 1.54 0.82 13.75
CA HIS A 124 0.95 -0.23 12.91
C HIS A 124 -0.54 -0.53 13.16
N GLY A 125 -0.94 -0.59 14.43
CA GLY A 125 -2.34 -0.85 14.81
C GLY A 125 -3.27 0.34 14.58
N GLY A 126 -2.78 1.43 13.99
CA GLY A 126 -3.51 2.68 13.85
C GLY A 126 -3.73 3.38 15.19
N LYS A 127 -4.69 4.30 15.19
CA LYS A 127 -5.02 5.12 16.36
C LYS A 127 -5.47 4.27 17.55
N SER A 128 -4.82 4.45 18.69
CA SER A 128 -5.29 3.87 19.96
C SER A 128 -6.53 4.61 20.49
N GLY A 129 -7.52 3.85 20.94
CA GLY A 129 -8.79 4.37 21.49
C GLY A 129 -10.02 3.99 20.67
N ARG A 130 -11.10 3.62 21.37
CA ARG A 130 -12.32 3.04 20.78
C ARG A 130 -12.95 3.87 19.65
N PHE A 131 -12.99 5.20 19.78
CA PHE A 131 -13.65 6.06 18.79
C PHE A 131 -12.79 6.28 17.55
N LYS A 132 -11.47 6.42 17.73
CA LYS A 132 -10.54 6.68 16.63
C LYS A 132 -10.43 5.49 15.68
N SER A 133 -10.55 4.25 16.16
CA SER A 133 -10.61 3.07 15.29
C SER A 133 -11.88 3.06 14.41
N TYR A 134 -13.02 3.48 14.95
CA TYR A 134 -14.25 3.61 14.16
C TYR A 134 -14.16 4.72 13.12
N GLU A 135 -13.45 5.82 13.38
CA GLU A 135 -13.20 6.86 12.38
C GLU A 135 -12.40 6.32 11.18
N GLY A 136 -11.38 5.50 11.43
CA GLY A 136 -10.60 4.85 10.37
C GLY A 136 -11.47 3.92 9.51
N VAL A 137 -12.24 3.05 10.15
CA VAL A 137 -13.18 2.16 9.45
C VAL A 137 -14.24 2.96 8.67
N ALA A 138 -14.77 4.03 9.27
CA ALA A 138 -15.76 4.89 8.61
C ALA A 138 -15.18 5.57 7.37
N MET A 139 -13.93 6.05 7.42
CA MET A 139 -13.24 6.65 6.27
C MET A 139 -13.05 5.63 5.13
N GLU A 140 -12.58 4.43 5.45
CA GLU A 140 -12.40 3.34 4.48
C GLU A 140 -13.72 2.95 3.81
N TYR A 141 -14.77 2.80 4.60
CA TYR A 141 -16.09 2.43 4.08
C TYR A 141 -16.72 3.58 3.31
N ALA A 142 -16.55 4.83 3.73
CA ALA A 142 -17.02 5.99 2.99
C ALA A 142 -16.38 6.04 1.60
N PHE A 143 -15.08 5.76 1.47
CA PHE A 143 -14.40 5.65 0.18
C PHE A 143 -15.03 4.59 -0.72
N LEU A 144 -15.21 3.35 -0.24
CA LEU A 144 -15.77 2.26 -1.04
C LEU A 144 -17.26 2.47 -1.39
N VAL A 145 -18.05 2.95 -0.44
CA VAL A 145 -19.48 3.23 -0.65
C VAL A 145 -19.64 4.39 -1.63
N ALA A 146 -18.82 5.44 -1.53
CA ALA A 146 -18.88 6.56 -2.45
C ALA A 146 -18.50 6.14 -3.88
N LEU A 147 -17.50 5.27 -4.03
CA LEU A 147 -17.18 4.65 -5.33
C LEU A 147 -18.34 3.84 -5.89
N ALA A 148 -18.90 2.93 -5.09
CA ALA A 148 -20.00 2.07 -5.51
C ALA A 148 -21.27 2.86 -5.89
N GLN A 149 -21.45 4.05 -5.31
CA GLN A 149 -22.59 4.93 -5.58
C GLN A 149 -22.29 6.02 -6.61
N GLY A 150 -21.04 6.17 -7.06
CA GLY A 150 -20.62 7.27 -7.94
C GLY A 150 -20.75 8.65 -7.31
N THR A 151 -20.63 8.76 -5.98
CA THR A 151 -20.80 10.01 -5.21
C THR A 151 -19.48 10.65 -4.80
N LEU A 152 -18.34 10.11 -5.24
CA LEU A 152 -17.07 10.81 -5.07
C LEU A 152 -17.13 12.18 -5.74
N PRO A 153 -16.64 13.24 -5.08
CA PRO A 153 -16.55 14.54 -5.71
C PRO A 153 -15.73 14.42 -6.99
N ALA A 154 -16.17 15.08 -8.05
CA ALA A 154 -15.37 15.20 -9.27
C ALA A 154 -13.99 15.77 -8.90
N THR A 155 -12.93 15.26 -9.52
CA THR A 155 -11.59 15.85 -9.42
C THR A 155 -11.73 17.34 -9.67
N PRO A 156 -11.18 18.24 -8.83
CA PRO A 156 -11.13 19.65 -9.17
C PRO A 156 -10.49 19.74 -10.55
N ALA A 157 -11.20 20.33 -11.50
CA ALA A 157 -10.57 20.74 -12.75
C ALA A 157 -9.50 21.77 -12.35
N ASP A 158 -8.24 21.47 -12.66
CA ASP A 158 -7.13 22.42 -12.54
C ASP A 158 -7.43 23.72 -13.30
#